data_AF-A0A450UK51-F1
#
_entry.id   AF-A0A450UK51-F1
#
_cell.length_a   1.000
_cell.length_b   1.000
_cell.length_c   1.000
_cell.angle_alpha   90.00
_cell.angle_beta   90.00
_cell.angle_gamma   90.00
#
_symmetry.space_group_name_H-M   'P 1'
#
loop_
_entity.id
_entity.type
_entity.pdbx_description
1 polymer ?
#
loop_
_entity_poly.entity_id
_entity_poly.type
_entity_poly.pdbx_seq_one_letter_code
_entity_poly.pdbx_strand_id
1 'polypeptide(L)'
;MSLGRSKHYVYIIPSAYLGISYDFAGEEASSLIGGTTIAKGMENEELAANIGLSLTYDVGSWLVGANYDGRFKSGQDSHAVMLQARYRF
;
A
#
# COMPACT_ATOMS: atom_id res chain seq x y z
N MET A 1 26.79 37.06 20.13
CA MET A 1 25.64 36.15 20.27
C MET A 1 25.56 35.33 18.97
N SER A 2 26.17 34.14 18.96
CA SER A 2 26.28 33.30 17.76
C SER A 2 25.01 32.45 17.63
N LEU A 3 24.19 32.68 16.60
CA LEU A 3 23.14 31.73 16.26
C LEU A 3 23.81 30.50 15.67
N GLY A 4 23.97 29.48 16.51
CA GLY A 4 24.38 28.14 16.06
C GLY A 4 23.35 27.61 15.08
N ARG A 5 23.70 27.56 13.79
CA ARG A 5 22.94 26.82 12.79
C ARG A 5 22.90 25.35 13.21
N SER A 6 21.77 24.90 13.75
CA SER A 6 21.40 23.49 13.79
C SER A 6 21.48 22.96 12.36
N LYS A 7 22.50 22.16 12.06
CA LYS A 7 22.55 21.41 10.80
C LYS A 7 21.48 20.33 10.91
N HIS A 8 20.32 20.58 10.32
CA HIS A 8 19.34 19.54 10.09
C HIS A 8 19.89 18.62 9.00
N TYR A 9 20.30 17.41 9.40
CA TYR A 9 20.66 16.37 8.44
C TYR A 9 19.38 15.91 7.74
N VAL A 10 19.42 15.90 6.42
CA VAL A 10 18.36 15.36 5.58
C VAL A 10 18.76 13.95 5.20
N TYR A 11 17.93 12.96 5.53
CA TYR A 11 18.13 11.58 5.11
C TYR A 11 17.07 11.19 4.10
N ILE A 12 17.50 10.49 3.05
CA ILE A 12 16.62 9.87 2.06
C ILE A 12 16.67 8.38 2.31
N ILE A 13 15.52 7.80 2.63
CA ILE A 13 15.37 6.39 3.02
C ILE A 13 14.51 5.71 1.95
N PRO A 14 15.13 5.05 0.95
CA PRO A 14 14.40 4.21 0.01
C PRO A 14 14.11 2.84 0.65
N SER A 15 12.96 2.26 0.32
CA SER A 15 12.66 0.87 0.64
C SER A 15 11.82 0.21 -0.44
N ALA A 16 11.91 -1.11 -0.54
CA ALA A 16 11.11 -1.92 -1.44
C ALA A 16 10.78 -3.26 -0.80
N TYR A 17 9.67 -3.87 -1.21
CA TYR A 17 9.35 -5.24 -0.87
C TYR A 17 8.74 -5.98 -2.06
N LEU A 18 8.85 -7.31 -2.01
CA LEU A 18 8.17 -8.24 -2.91
C LEU A 18 7.63 -9.39 -2.06
N GLY A 19 6.43 -9.87 -2.36
CA GLY A 19 5.82 -10.96 -1.60
C GLY A 19 4.71 -11.68 -2.36
N ILE A 20 4.22 -12.76 -1.77
CA ILE A 20 3.04 -13.50 -2.21
C ILE A 20 2.01 -13.52 -1.08
N SER A 21 0.73 -13.47 -1.42
CA SER A 21 -0.38 -13.54 -0.45
C SER A 21 -1.45 -14.50 -0.95
N TYR A 22 -2.12 -15.18 -0.03
CA TYR A 22 -3.20 -16.12 -0.33
C TYR A 22 -4.42 -15.82 0.57
N ASP A 23 -5.59 -15.61 -0.03
CA ASP A 23 -6.84 -15.34 0.68
C ASP A 23 -7.57 -16.68 0.93
N PHE A 24 -7.70 -17.09 2.19
CA PHE A 24 -8.34 -18.38 2.55
C PHE A 24 -9.86 -18.39 2.46
N ALA A 25 -10.48 -17.21 2.36
CA ALA A 25 -11.92 -17.08 2.19
C ALA A 25 -12.20 -16.73 0.73
N GLY A 26 -12.86 -17.63 0.01
CA GLY A 26 -13.38 -17.35 -1.32
C GLY A 26 -14.50 -16.32 -1.22
N GLU A 27 -14.19 -15.06 -1.47
CA GLU A 27 -15.19 -13.98 -1.49
C GLU A 27 -15.87 -13.96 -2.86
N GLU A 28 -16.82 -14.87 -3.08
CA GLU A 28 -17.70 -14.82 -4.23
C GLU A 28 -18.88 -13.88 -3.96
N ALA A 29 -18.90 -12.73 -4.62
CA ALA A 29 -20.10 -11.90 -4.64
C ALA A 29 -21.18 -12.60 -5.49
N SER A 30 -22.39 -12.78 -4.97
CA SER A 30 -23.52 -13.27 -5.77
C SER A 30 -24.82 -12.58 -5.38
N SER A 31 -25.71 -12.41 -6.36
CA SER A 31 -27.06 -11.87 -6.14
C SER A 31 -28.10 -12.97 -6.27
N LEU A 32 -29.00 -13.04 -5.29
CA LEU A 32 -30.03 -14.05 -5.16
C LEU A 32 -31.42 -13.38 -5.13
N ILE A 33 -32.34 -13.85 -5.99
CA ILE A 33 -33.77 -13.53 -5.88
C ILE A 33 -34.52 -14.86 -5.75
N GLY A 34 -35.34 -14.99 -4.68
CA GLY A 34 -36.14 -16.20 -4.45
C GLY A 34 -35.32 -17.49 -4.30
N GLY A 35 -34.05 -17.39 -3.87
CA GLY A 35 -33.15 -18.54 -3.73
C GLY A 35 -32.44 -18.96 -5.03
N THR A 36 -32.65 -18.25 -6.14
CA THR A 36 -31.97 -18.50 -7.41
C THR A 36 -30.87 -17.45 -7.63
N THR A 37 -29.66 -17.90 -7.96
CA THR A 37 -28.55 -17.00 -8.33
C THR A 37 -28.83 -16.41 -9.70
N ILE A 38 -29.02 -15.09 -9.74
CA ILE A 38 -29.34 -14.35 -10.97
C ILE A 38 -28.12 -13.64 -11.56
N ALA A 39 -27.11 -13.38 -10.74
CA ALA A 39 -25.84 -12.81 -11.14
C ALA A 39 -24.73 -13.35 -10.25
N LYS A 40 -23.66 -13.84 -10.87
CA LYS A 40 -22.38 -14.08 -10.19
C LYS A 40 -21.51 -12.85 -10.39
N GLY A 41 -20.92 -12.38 -9.30
CA GLY A 41 -19.86 -11.39 -9.32
C GLY A 41 -18.56 -12.01 -9.85
N MET A 42 -17.53 -11.17 -9.90
CA MET A 42 -16.20 -11.61 -10.33
C MET A 42 -15.66 -12.65 -9.34
N GLU A 43 -15.12 -13.74 -9.87
CA GLU A 43 -14.39 -14.73 -9.08
C GLU A 43 -13.12 -14.05 -8.55
N ASN A 44 -12.95 -14.01 -7.23
CA ASN A 44 -11.82 -13.35 -6.60
C ASN A 44 -10.69 -14.38 -6.44
N GLU A 45 -9.59 -14.24 -7.20
CA GLU A 45 -8.51 -15.21 -7.10
C GLU A 45 -7.82 -15.15 -5.74
N GLU A 46 -7.52 -16.32 -5.18
CA GLU A 46 -7.00 -16.43 -3.83
C GLU A 46 -5.52 -16.03 -3.76
N LEU A 47 -4.71 -16.41 -4.75
CA LEU A 47 -3.27 -16.12 -4.81
C LEU A 47 -2.98 -14.76 -5.47
N ALA A 48 -2.07 -13.98 -4.88
CA ALA A 48 -1.59 -12.72 -5.45
C ALA A 48 -0.07 -12.53 -5.26
N ALA A 49 0.55 -11.84 -6.20
CA ALA A 49 1.89 -11.26 -6.04
C ALA A 49 1.77 -9.81 -5.57
N ASN A 50 2.66 -9.38 -4.67
CA ASN A 50 2.66 -8.05 -4.10
C ASN A 50 4.03 -7.41 -4.29
N ILE A 51 4.05 -6.15 -4.69
CA ILE A 51 5.25 -5.31 -4.76
C ILE A 51 4.97 -3.98 -4.07
N GLY A 52 5.96 -3.44 -3.38
CA GLY A 52 5.87 -2.08 -2.88
C GLY A 52 7.18 -1.34 -2.97
N LEU A 53 7.08 -0.04 -3.19
CA LEU A 53 8.19 0.91 -3.30
C LEU A 53 7.88 2.13 -2.43
N SER A 54 8.84 2.56 -1.63
CA SER A 54 8.69 3.72 -0.76
C SER A 54 9.92 4.60 -0.78
N LEU A 55 9.68 5.90 -0.62
CA LEU A 55 10.71 6.89 -0.42
C LEU A 55 10.30 7.79 0.74
N THR A 56 11.13 7.87 1.77
CA THR A 56 10.91 8.75 2.93
C THR A 56 12.05 9.76 3.06
N TYR A 57 11.68 11.02 3.21
CA TYR A 57 12.56 12.13 3.56
C TYR A 57 12.44 12.40 5.05
N ASP A 58 13.53 12.21 5.78
CA ASP A 58 13.66 12.57 7.19
C ASP A 58 14.39 13.91 7.29
N VAL A 59 13.72 14.92 7.84
CA VAL A 59 14.23 16.28 8.00
C VAL A 59 13.81 16.87 9.35
N GLY A 60 14.76 16.92 10.28
CA GLY A 60 14.53 17.46 11.63
C GLY A 60 13.43 16.70 12.35
N SER A 61 12.33 17.37 12.69
CA SER A 61 11.18 16.76 13.36
C SER A 61 10.17 16.11 12.40
N TRP A 62 10.38 16.14 11.09
CA TRP A 62 9.44 15.62 10.11
C TRP A 62 9.96 14.38 9.39
N LEU A 63 9.06 13.44 9.14
CA LEU A 63 9.20 12.43 8.08
C LEU A 63 8.12 12.65 7.04
N VAL A 64 8.51 12.85 5.79
CA VAL A 64 7.60 13.00 4.65
C VAL A 64 7.89 11.91 3.65
N GLY A 65 6.90 11.14 3.23
CA GLY A 65 7.11 9.98 2.37
C GLY A 65 6.03 9.79 1.32
N ALA A 66 6.42 9.08 0.27
CA ALA A 66 5.53 8.57 -0.77
C ALA A 66 5.70 7.06 -0.85
N ASN A 67 4.59 6.36 -1.04
CA ASN A 67 4.55 4.90 -1.15
C ASN A 67 3.70 4.52 -2.35
N TYR A 68 4.12 3.47 -3.05
CA TYR A 68 3.34 2.78 -4.05
C TYR A 68 3.28 1.30 -3.70
N ASP A 69 2.09 0.73 -3.76
CA ASP A 69 1.82 -0.69 -3.53
C ASP A 69 1.03 -1.24 -4.72
N GLY A 70 1.50 -2.35 -5.27
CA GLY A 70 0.85 -3.10 -6.33
C GLY A 70 0.56 -4.53 -5.88
N ARG A 71 -0.68 -4.98 -6.09
CA ARG A 71 -1.09 -6.37 -5.88
C ARG A 71 -1.68 -6.91 -7.17
N PHE A 72 -1.13 -8.02 -7.65
CA PHE A 72 -1.43 -8.62 -8.93
C PHE A 72 -2.05 -10.00 -8.74
N LYS A 73 -3.26 -10.19 -9.25
CA LYS A 73 -3.97 -11.47 -9.33
C LYS A 73 -4.21 -11.82 -10.79
N SER A 74 -4.62 -13.05 -11.09
CA SER A 74 -4.81 -13.47 -12.49
C SER A 74 -5.92 -12.69 -13.20
N GLY A 75 -6.97 -12.25 -12.48
CA GLY A 75 -8.13 -11.55 -13.04
C GLY A 75 -8.27 -10.10 -12.58
N GLN A 76 -7.52 -9.68 -11.56
CA GLN A 76 -7.57 -8.31 -11.07
C GLN A 76 -6.23 -7.82 -10.50
N ASP A 77 -5.81 -6.66 -11.00
CA ASP A 77 -4.70 -5.91 -10.42
C ASP A 77 -5.24 -4.74 -9.59
N SER A 78 -4.53 -4.43 -8.50
CA SER A 78 -4.82 -3.28 -7.66
C SER A 78 -3.55 -2.48 -7.38
N HIS A 79 -3.69 -1.17 -7.39
CA HIS A 79 -2.60 -0.21 -7.22
C HIS A 79 -3.02 0.83 -6.19
N ALA A 80 -2.13 1.14 -5.25
CA ALA A 80 -2.33 2.19 -4.26
C ALA A 80 -1.12 3.11 -4.23
N VAL A 81 -1.37 4.41 -4.13
CA VAL A 81 -0.34 5.44 -3.89
C VAL A 81 -0.72 6.19 -2.63
N MET A 82 0.24 6.38 -1.73
CA MET A 82 0.03 7.10 -0.48
C MET A 82 1.11 8.15 -0.25
N LEU A 83 0.67 9.37 0.06
CA LEU A 83 1.52 10.43 0.60
C LEU A 83 1.33 10.51 2.11
N GLN A 84 2.43 10.62 2.86
CA GLN A 84 2.42 10.68 4.31
C GLN A 84 3.33 11.80 4.82
N ALA A 85 2.86 12.53 5.83
CA ALA A 85 3.68 13.42 6.63
C ALA A 85 3.50 13.08 8.12
N ARG A 86 4.59 12.94 8.85
CA ARG A 86 4.62 12.60 10.28
C ARG A 86 5.54 13.56 11.02
N TYR A 87 5.05 14.13 12.11
CA TYR A 87 5.84 14.93 13.04
C TYR A 87 6.32 14.08 14.23
N ARG A 88 7.58 14.25 14.63
CA ARG A 88 8.21 13.67 15.83
C ARG A 88 8.38 14.75 16.89
N PHE A 89 7.74 14.54 18.04
CA PHE A 89 7.85 15.35 19.26
C PHE A 89 8.93 14.83 20.18
#